data_AF-X1H4W1-F1
#
_entry.id   AF-X1H4W1-F1
#
_cell.length_a   1.000
_cell.length_b   1.000
_cell.length_c   1.000
_cell.angle_alpha   90.00
_cell.angle_beta   90.00
_cell.angle_gamma   90.00
#
_symmetry.space_group_name_H-M   'P 1'
#
loop_
_entity.id
_entity.type
_entity.pdbx_description
1 polymer ?
#
loop_
_entity_poly.entity_id
_entity_poly.type
_entity_poly.pdbx_seq_one_letter_code
_entity_poly.pdbx_strand_id
1 'polypeptide(L)'
;TLVRMAQDFSLRYPLIDPQGNFGSIDGDPPAAMRYTEARLAQISNELIEDLDNETVDFVPNFDDSLKEPAFLPAKLPNMLINGTKGIAVGMATSMAPHNLTEICQGIIATIDDPEISTEELMEIIKGPDFPTGGSIIDTNGIYNAYTTGMGNLTLRGTVDTETKGNKNRLIISEIPYLVNKTTLIESIAKLIKEGVLKDVRDLRDESDRKGMRIVIELSKKAQPVILKNIIFKRTRLQTTFNISNLVLINEGRQPKILNLKELIEEYIEHRLKIIYKRTEFHLKKAKARLHKVEGLLIALNNIDDI
;
A
#
# COMPACT_ATOMS: atom_id res chain seq x y z
N THR A 1 5.37 -10.16 10.39
CA THR A 1 4.24 -9.69 9.56
C THR A 1 3.47 -8.56 10.19
N LEU A 2 2.99 -8.70 11.44
CA LEU A 2 2.24 -7.64 12.15
C LEU A 2 2.97 -6.30 12.17
N VAL A 3 4.26 -6.27 12.53
CA VAL A 3 5.06 -5.04 12.59
C VAL A 3 5.01 -4.25 11.29
N ARG A 4 5.19 -4.92 10.14
CA ARG A 4 5.14 -4.27 8.81
C ARG A 4 3.79 -3.62 8.54
N MET A 5 2.69 -4.23 9.00
CA MET A 5 1.35 -3.68 8.78
C MET A 5 1.07 -2.39 9.56
N ALA A 6 1.93 -2.05 10.52
CA ALA A 6 1.85 -0.83 11.31
C ALA A 6 2.87 0.25 10.89
N GLN A 7 3.82 -0.09 10.01
CA GLN A 7 4.86 0.84 9.56
C GLN A 7 4.35 1.73 8.42
N ASP A 8 4.15 3.01 8.71
CA ASP A 8 3.70 4.03 7.76
C ASP A 8 4.69 4.29 6.61
N PHE A 9 5.99 4.08 6.82
CA PHE A 9 7.00 4.13 5.76
C PHE A 9 7.00 2.87 4.86
N SER A 10 6.31 1.80 5.26
CA SER A 10 6.18 0.56 4.46
C SER A 10 4.81 0.38 3.82
N LEU A 11 3.73 0.88 4.40
CA LEU A 11 2.38 0.79 3.83
C LEU A 11 1.80 2.18 3.68
N ARG A 12 1.14 2.44 2.55
CA ARG A 12 0.52 3.75 2.29
C ARG A 12 -0.63 4.04 3.26
N TYR A 13 -1.35 3.01 3.66
CA TYR A 13 -2.41 3.03 4.67
C TYR A 13 -2.18 1.85 5.64
N PRO A 14 -1.53 2.09 6.80
CA PRO A 14 -1.32 1.07 7.82
C PRO A 14 -2.63 0.41 8.28
N LEU A 15 -2.58 -0.92 8.42
CA LEU A 15 -3.74 -1.74 8.84
C LEU A 15 -3.73 -2.02 10.35
N ILE A 16 -2.62 -1.74 11.02
CA ILE A 16 -2.44 -1.94 12.45
C ILE A 16 -2.05 -0.60 13.07
N ASP A 17 -2.69 -0.27 14.18
CA ASP A 17 -2.35 0.86 15.04
C ASP A 17 -1.37 0.38 16.13
N PRO A 18 -0.09 0.80 16.08
CA PRO A 18 0.94 0.31 16.98
C PRO A 18 1.09 1.15 18.25
N GLN A 19 1.48 0.50 19.35
CA GLN A 19 1.99 1.16 20.55
C GLN A 19 3.32 0.52 20.98
N GLY A 20 4.38 1.33 21.03
CA GLY A 20 5.75 0.90 21.30
C GLY A 20 6.69 1.11 20.11
N ASN A 21 7.87 0.48 20.13
CA ASN A 21 8.83 0.59 19.03
C ASN A 21 8.58 -0.47 17.95
N PHE A 22 8.12 -0.04 16.78
CA PHE A 22 7.83 -0.88 15.61
C PHE A 22 8.92 -0.78 14.53
N GLY A 23 10.11 -0.31 14.90
CA GLY A 23 11.23 -0.07 13.98
C GLY A 23 11.14 1.29 13.31
N SER A 24 12.16 1.60 12.51
CA SER A 24 12.32 2.91 11.86
C SER A 24 12.72 2.75 10.39
N ILE A 25 12.62 3.83 9.62
CA ILE A 25 13.15 3.91 8.25
C ILE A 25 14.68 3.77 8.20
N ASP A 26 15.34 3.90 9.35
CA ASP A 26 16.79 3.76 9.54
C ASP A 26 17.20 2.28 9.58
N GLY A 27 16.23 1.39 9.67
CA GLY A 27 16.43 -0.06 9.74
C GLY A 27 16.64 -0.57 11.15
N ASP A 28 16.34 0.25 12.17
CA ASP A 28 16.35 -0.23 13.54
C ASP A 28 15.29 -1.32 13.71
N PRO A 29 15.63 -2.45 14.33
CA PRO A 29 14.69 -3.53 14.53
C PRO A 29 13.57 -3.08 15.49
N PRO A 30 12.34 -3.60 15.31
CA PRO A 30 11.27 -3.40 16.29
C PRO A 30 11.64 -4.00 17.65
N ALA A 31 11.00 -3.51 18.70
CA ALA A 31 11.11 -4.13 20.01
C ALA A 31 10.53 -5.56 20.01
N ALA A 32 10.96 -6.37 20.98
CA ALA A 32 10.40 -7.71 21.17
C ALA A 32 8.90 -7.65 21.49
N MET A 33 8.15 -8.68 21.05
CA MET A 33 6.68 -8.74 21.14
C MET A 33 6.09 -8.46 22.54
N ARG A 34 6.84 -8.73 23.61
CA ARG A 34 6.44 -8.49 25.00
C ARG A 34 6.42 -7.00 25.42
N TYR A 35 6.93 -6.10 24.58
CA TYR A 35 7.00 -4.65 24.84
C TYR A 35 6.10 -3.84 23.89
N THR A 36 5.38 -4.52 23.00
CA THR A 36 4.59 -3.88 21.94
C THR A 36 3.13 -4.25 22.13
N GLU A 37 2.26 -3.27 21.99
CA GLU A 37 0.82 -3.46 21.91
C GLU A 37 0.34 -3.06 20.51
N ALA A 38 -0.74 -3.68 20.04
CA ALA A 38 -1.27 -3.43 18.72
C ALA A 38 -2.78 -3.66 18.71
N ARG A 39 -3.48 -2.87 17.90
CA ARG A 39 -4.90 -3.08 17.57
C ARG A 39 -5.14 -2.84 16.08
N LEU A 40 -6.31 -3.23 15.58
CA LEU A 40 -6.69 -2.90 14.22
C LEU A 40 -6.77 -1.38 14.07
N ALA A 41 -6.18 -0.86 12.99
CA ALA A 41 -6.44 0.51 12.58
C ALA A 41 -7.90 0.65 12.14
N GLN A 42 -8.47 1.85 12.25
CA GLN A 42 -9.88 2.10 11.89
C GLN A 42 -10.20 1.66 10.45
N ILE A 43 -9.28 1.89 9.51
CA ILE A 43 -9.42 1.51 8.09
C ILE A 43 -9.54 -0.01 7.89
N SER A 44 -8.97 -0.80 8.80
CA SER A 44 -9.02 -2.26 8.73
C SER A 44 -10.40 -2.83 9.03
N ASN A 45 -11.28 -2.06 9.69
CA ASN A 45 -12.68 -2.48 9.87
C ASN A 45 -13.39 -2.61 8.51
N GLU A 46 -13.04 -1.78 7.53
CA GLU A 46 -13.58 -1.87 6.16
C GLU A 46 -13.13 -3.15 5.43
N LEU A 47 -12.08 -3.83 5.91
CA LEU A 47 -11.68 -5.12 5.36
C LEU A 47 -12.54 -6.28 5.87
N ILE A 48 -13.00 -6.20 7.12
CA ILE A 48 -13.69 -7.28 7.84
C ILE A 48 -15.19 -7.03 8.01
N GLU A 49 -15.69 -5.86 7.62
CA GLU A 49 -17.11 -5.53 7.67
C GLU A 49 -17.95 -6.60 6.94
N ASP A 50 -19.08 -6.97 7.52
CA ASP A 50 -20.01 -8.01 7.04
C ASP A 50 -19.52 -9.48 7.16
N LEU A 51 -18.39 -9.75 7.79
CA LEU A 51 -17.89 -11.13 7.93
C LEU A 51 -18.89 -12.08 8.63
N ASP A 52 -19.65 -11.57 9.60
CA ASP A 52 -20.67 -12.33 10.35
C ASP A 52 -21.99 -12.56 9.58
N ASN A 53 -22.12 -12.02 8.36
CA ASN A 53 -23.33 -12.09 7.54
C ASN A 53 -23.29 -13.22 6.49
N GLU A 54 -22.57 -14.32 6.79
CA GLU A 54 -22.39 -15.47 5.87
C GLU A 54 -21.86 -15.05 4.47
N THR A 55 -21.07 -13.97 4.40
CA THR A 55 -20.64 -13.38 3.12
C THR A 55 -19.46 -14.10 2.46
N VAL A 56 -18.68 -14.85 3.23
CA VAL A 56 -17.51 -15.58 2.75
C VAL A 56 -17.54 -17.01 3.25
N ASP A 57 -16.87 -17.89 2.53
CA ASP A 57 -16.79 -19.29 2.91
C ASP A 57 -15.71 -19.46 3.99
N PHE A 58 -16.04 -20.23 5.02
CA PHE A 58 -15.15 -20.55 6.13
C PHE A 58 -14.61 -21.96 5.95
N VAL A 59 -13.29 -22.09 6.00
CA VAL A 59 -12.56 -23.35 5.88
C VAL A 59 -12.03 -23.77 7.25
N PRO A 60 -11.88 -25.08 7.52
CA PRO A 60 -11.20 -25.53 8.73
C PRO A 60 -9.76 -25.01 8.79
N ASN A 61 -9.28 -24.70 9.98
CA ASN A 61 -7.87 -24.39 10.22
C ASN A 61 -7.02 -25.67 10.18
N PHE A 62 -5.71 -25.54 10.38
CA PHE A 62 -4.75 -26.65 10.21
C PHE A 62 -5.00 -27.91 11.07
N ASP A 63 -5.69 -27.77 12.21
CA ASP A 63 -6.02 -28.88 13.13
C ASP A 63 -7.53 -29.17 13.23
N ASP A 64 -8.33 -28.62 12.31
CA ASP A 64 -9.79 -28.74 12.24
C ASP A 64 -10.55 -28.30 13.51
N SER A 65 -9.89 -27.64 14.47
CA SER A 65 -10.52 -27.20 15.73
C SER A 65 -11.35 -25.91 15.58
N LEU A 66 -10.98 -25.06 14.63
CA LEU A 66 -11.62 -23.78 14.35
C LEU A 66 -11.85 -23.62 12.85
N LYS A 67 -12.68 -22.65 12.48
CA LYS A 67 -12.85 -22.24 11.10
C LYS A 67 -12.29 -20.84 10.89
N GLU A 68 -11.68 -20.62 9.75
CA GLU A 68 -11.14 -19.34 9.30
C GLU A 68 -11.73 -18.94 7.94
N PRO A 69 -11.91 -17.65 7.66
CA PRO A 69 -12.45 -17.22 6.38
C PRO A 69 -11.41 -17.43 5.27
N ALA A 70 -11.82 -18.03 4.16
CA ALA A 70 -10.94 -18.21 3.00
C ALA A 70 -10.55 -16.86 2.35
N PHE A 71 -11.47 -15.89 2.39
CA PHE A 71 -11.29 -14.53 1.89
C PHE A 71 -11.95 -13.54 2.84
N LEU A 72 -11.54 -12.28 2.79
CA LEU A 72 -12.20 -11.20 3.52
C LEU A 72 -13.28 -10.53 2.64
N PRO A 73 -14.37 -10.00 3.23
CA PRO A 73 -15.35 -9.19 2.51
C PRO A 73 -14.71 -8.02 1.76
N ALA A 74 -13.67 -7.41 2.34
CA ALA A 74 -12.77 -6.47 1.69
C ALA A 74 -13.47 -5.30 0.97
N LYS A 75 -14.30 -4.52 1.68
CA LYS A 75 -14.89 -3.27 1.14
C LYS A 75 -13.83 -2.20 0.84
N LEU A 76 -12.66 -2.32 1.45
CA LEU A 76 -11.45 -1.58 1.08
C LEU A 76 -10.72 -2.31 -0.05
N PRO A 77 -10.41 -1.65 -1.19
CA PRO A 77 -9.60 -2.22 -2.28
C PRO A 77 -8.10 -2.30 -1.91
N ASN A 78 -7.78 -3.03 -0.83
CA ASN A 78 -6.49 -2.98 -0.14
C ASN A 78 -5.29 -3.33 -1.02
N MET A 79 -5.45 -4.30 -1.93
CA MET A 79 -4.38 -4.70 -2.86
C MET A 79 -3.96 -3.54 -3.78
N LEU A 80 -4.91 -2.71 -4.23
CA LEU A 80 -4.65 -1.57 -5.10
C LEU A 80 -4.00 -0.41 -4.31
N ILE A 81 -4.50 -0.11 -3.11
CA ILE A 81 -4.05 1.05 -2.34
C ILE A 81 -2.72 0.84 -1.60
N ASN A 82 -2.47 -0.38 -1.09
CA ASN A 82 -1.25 -0.68 -0.33
C ASN A 82 -0.22 -1.45 -1.15
N GLY A 83 -0.61 -2.03 -2.28
CA GLY A 83 0.24 -2.90 -3.07
C GLY A 83 0.61 -4.19 -2.33
N THR A 84 1.46 -4.97 -2.96
CA THR A 84 2.01 -6.19 -2.37
C THR A 84 3.36 -6.51 -2.98
N LYS A 85 4.18 -7.26 -2.26
CA LYS A 85 5.43 -7.79 -2.78
C LYS A 85 5.60 -9.21 -2.25
N GLY A 86 5.82 -10.15 -3.15
CA GLY A 86 5.90 -11.56 -2.82
C GLY A 86 6.73 -12.30 -3.85
N ILE A 87 7.43 -13.33 -3.39
CA ILE A 87 8.21 -14.23 -4.23
C ILE A 87 7.75 -15.65 -3.91
N ALA A 88 7.32 -16.36 -4.94
CA ALA A 88 6.98 -17.77 -4.91
C ALA A 88 7.95 -18.55 -5.81
N VAL A 89 7.83 -19.88 -5.83
CA VAL A 89 8.69 -20.72 -6.68
C VAL A 89 8.39 -20.40 -8.15
N GLY A 90 9.35 -19.79 -8.85
CA GLY A 90 9.25 -19.43 -10.27
C GLY A 90 8.41 -18.19 -10.57
N MET A 91 7.91 -17.47 -9.56
CA MET A 91 6.98 -16.35 -9.73
C MET A 91 7.27 -15.21 -8.75
N ALA A 92 7.04 -13.97 -9.17
CA ALA A 92 7.17 -12.81 -8.29
C ALA A 92 6.10 -11.76 -8.59
N THR A 93 5.55 -11.18 -7.52
CA THR A 93 4.61 -10.06 -7.56
C THR A 93 5.22 -8.85 -6.87
N SER A 94 4.99 -7.68 -7.44
CA SER A 94 5.48 -6.39 -6.94
C SER A 94 4.52 -5.32 -7.43
N MET A 95 3.49 -5.03 -6.64
CA MET A 95 2.47 -4.04 -6.93
C MET A 95 2.79 -2.76 -6.15
N ALA A 96 2.67 -1.63 -6.83
CA ALA A 96 2.87 -0.32 -6.22
C ALA A 96 1.60 0.13 -5.45
N PRO A 97 1.74 0.89 -4.35
CA PRO A 97 0.60 1.51 -3.66
C PRO A 97 0.01 2.66 -4.47
N HIS A 98 -1.25 3.00 -4.23
CA HIS A 98 -1.99 4.05 -4.93
C HIS A 98 -2.81 4.90 -3.95
N ASN A 99 -3.23 6.08 -4.42
CA ASN A 99 -4.11 6.95 -3.65
C ASN A 99 -5.52 6.33 -3.53
N LEU A 100 -6.09 6.31 -2.31
CA LEU A 100 -7.41 5.73 -2.07
C LEU A 100 -8.51 6.45 -2.86
N THR A 101 -8.45 7.78 -2.95
CA THR A 101 -9.47 8.58 -3.64
C THR A 101 -9.48 8.27 -5.13
N GLU A 102 -8.31 8.23 -5.76
CA GLU A 102 -8.17 7.92 -7.19
C GLU A 102 -8.65 6.49 -7.49
N ILE A 103 -8.27 5.52 -6.65
CA ILE A 103 -8.74 4.13 -6.81
C ILE A 103 -10.26 4.04 -6.66
N CYS A 104 -10.86 4.70 -5.66
CA CYS A 104 -12.31 4.72 -5.50
C CYS A 104 -13.02 5.37 -6.68
N GLN A 105 -12.49 6.48 -7.21
CA GLN A 105 -13.02 7.13 -8.41
C GLN A 105 -12.90 6.24 -9.64
N GLY A 106 -11.78 5.54 -9.82
CA GLY A 106 -11.60 4.58 -10.91
C GLY A 106 -12.60 3.42 -10.82
N ILE A 107 -12.82 2.86 -9.63
CA ILE A 107 -13.83 1.82 -9.40
C ILE A 107 -15.23 2.32 -9.75
N ILE A 108 -15.61 3.53 -9.30
CA ILE A 108 -16.91 4.13 -9.61
C ILE A 108 -17.06 4.30 -11.13
N ALA A 109 -16.04 4.83 -11.81
CA ALA A 109 -16.06 5.01 -13.26
C ALA A 109 -16.23 3.69 -14.01
N THR A 110 -15.58 2.61 -13.59
CA THR A 110 -15.77 1.28 -14.18
C THR A 110 -17.14 0.67 -13.90
N ILE A 111 -17.78 1.01 -12.77
CA ILE A 111 -19.16 0.58 -12.48
C ILE A 111 -20.15 1.33 -13.38
N ASP A 112 -19.94 2.63 -13.57
CA ASP A 112 -20.81 3.49 -14.39
C ASP A 112 -20.66 3.19 -15.89
N ASP A 113 -19.43 2.89 -16.34
CA ASP A 113 -19.10 2.46 -17.70
C ASP A 113 -18.16 1.24 -17.68
N PRO A 114 -18.71 0.02 -17.81
CA PRO A 114 -17.91 -1.21 -17.88
C PRO A 114 -16.94 -1.27 -19.08
N GLU A 115 -17.22 -0.53 -20.16
CA GLU A 115 -16.37 -0.52 -21.35
C GLU A 115 -15.24 0.52 -21.28
N ILE A 116 -15.16 1.29 -20.19
CA ILE A 116 -14.12 2.32 -19.97
C ILE A 116 -12.73 1.75 -20.31
N SER A 117 -11.97 2.49 -21.09
CA SER A 117 -10.64 2.08 -21.53
C SER A 117 -9.61 2.20 -20.39
N THR A 118 -8.46 1.54 -20.56
CA THR A 118 -7.37 1.70 -19.59
C THR A 118 -6.86 3.14 -19.60
N GLU A 119 -6.81 3.76 -20.78
CA GLU A 119 -6.37 5.12 -21.01
C GLU A 119 -7.26 6.14 -20.29
N GLU A 120 -8.58 5.97 -20.33
CA GLU A 120 -9.52 6.82 -19.57
C GLU A 120 -9.36 6.61 -18.07
N LEU A 121 -9.15 5.37 -17.61
CA LEU A 121 -8.83 5.11 -16.20
C LEU A 121 -7.53 5.79 -15.74
N MET A 122 -6.55 5.95 -16.64
CA MET A 122 -5.31 6.69 -16.34
C MET A 122 -5.53 8.20 -16.21
N GLU A 123 -6.63 8.73 -16.75
CA GLU A 123 -7.02 10.11 -16.49
C GLU A 123 -7.58 10.32 -15.09
N ILE A 124 -7.98 9.23 -14.41
CA ILE A 124 -8.48 9.27 -13.02
C ILE A 124 -7.36 8.86 -12.07
N ILE A 125 -6.73 7.71 -12.32
CA ILE A 125 -5.63 7.14 -11.54
C ILE A 125 -4.32 7.55 -12.18
N LYS A 126 -3.72 8.63 -11.66
CA LYS A 126 -2.57 9.30 -12.29
C LYS A 126 -1.28 8.49 -12.17
N GLY A 127 -1.17 7.69 -11.11
CA GLY A 127 -0.01 6.88 -10.87
C GLY A 127 0.06 6.33 -9.44
N PRO A 128 1.14 5.61 -9.12
CA PRO A 128 1.38 5.16 -7.76
C PRO A 128 1.64 6.30 -6.76
N ASP A 129 1.24 6.07 -5.51
CA ASP A 129 1.40 6.99 -4.38
C ASP A 129 2.19 6.29 -3.27
N PHE A 130 3.51 6.53 -3.22
CA PHE A 130 4.41 5.86 -2.29
C PHE A 130 4.41 6.53 -0.91
N PRO A 131 4.42 5.74 0.19
CA PRO A 131 4.40 6.30 1.55
C PRO A 131 5.61 7.18 1.89
N THR A 132 6.76 6.95 1.23
CA THR A 132 8.00 7.69 1.48
C THR A 132 8.13 8.96 0.62
N GLY A 133 7.12 9.28 -0.19
CA GLY A 133 7.17 10.38 -1.16
C GLY A 133 8.15 10.12 -2.30
N GLY A 134 8.82 11.19 -2.74
CA GLY A 134 9.71 11.21 -3.88
C GLY A 134 9.00 11.51 -5.20
N SER A 135 9.76 11.42 -6.29
CA SER A 135 9.28 11.71 -7.65
C SER A 135 9.45 10.50 -8.57
N ILE A 136 8.43 10.24 -9.37
CA ILE A 136 8.50 9.32 -10.51
C ILE A 136 9.00 10.12 -11.71
N ILE A 137 10.10 9.68 -12.33
CA ILE A 137 10.77 10.47 -13.39
C ILE A 137 10.21 10.20 -14.79
N ASP A 138 9.64 9.02 -15.00
CA ASP A 138 9.14 8.58 -16.31
C ASP A 138 7.72 8.01 -16.17
N THR A 139 6.82 8.48 -17.02
CA THR A 139 5.42 8.04 -17.10
C THR A 139 5.23 6.82 -18.00
N ASN A 140 6.18 6.50 -18.88
CA ASN A 140 6.08 5.31 -19.75
C ASN A 140 6.02 4.02 -18.92
N GLY A 141 6.75 3.98 -17.80
CA GLY A 141 6.69 2.84 -16.88
C GLY A 141 5.32 2.66 -16.24
N ILE A 142 4.59 3.75 -15.98
CA ILE A 142 3.22 3.74 -15.45
C ILE A 142 2.28 3.20 -16.53
N TYR A 143 2.36 3.74 -17.74
CA TYR A 143 1.56 3.31 -18.89
C TYR A 143 1.70 1.80 -19.15
N ASN A 144 2.94 1.29 -19.21
CA ASN A 144 3.19 -0.14 -19.42
C ASN A 144 2.62 -0.98 -18.26
N ALA A 145 2.84 -0.54 -17.01
CA ALA A 145 2.32 -1.24 -15.85
C ALA A 145 0.79 -1.33 -15.84
N TYR A 146 0.10 -0.27 -16.28
CA TYR A 146 -1.35 -0.23 -16.29
C TYR A 146 -1.98 -0.93 -17.48
N THR A 147 -1.33 -0.96 -18.64
CA THR A 147 -1.85 -1.64 -19.85
C THR A 147 -1.49 -3.12 -19.91
N THR A 148 -0.32 -3.52 -19.37
CA THR A 148 0.18 -4.91 -19.47
C THR A 148 0.30 -5.63 -18.13
N GLY A 149 0.17 -4.92 -17.01
CA GLY A 149 0.45 -5.45 -15.67
C GLY A 149 1.93 -5.51 -15.31
N MET A 150 2.85 -5.11 -16.21
CA MET A 150 4.29 -5.06 -15.97
C MET A 150 4.88 -3.72 -16.39
N GLY A 151 5.79 -3.17 -15.60
CA GLY A 151 6.44 -1.90 -15.93
C GLY A 151 7.59 -1.57 -15.00
N ASN A 152 8.47 -0.67 -15.42
CA ASN A 152 9.62 -0.25 -14.62
C ASN A 152 9.51 1.24 -14.32
N LEU A 153 9.46 1.60 -13.05
CA LEU A 153 9.40 2.99 -12.60
C LEU A 153 10.76 3.44 -12.11
N THR A 154 11.21 4.62 -12.54
CA THR A 154 12.37 5.26 -11.94
C THR A 154 11.90 6.18 -10.81
N LEU A 155 12.20 5.79 -9.58
CA LEU A 155 11.91 6.56 -8.37
C LEU A 155 13.13 7.40 -7.99
N ARG A 156 12.90 8.66 -7.61
CA ARG A 156 13.95 9.59 -7.20
C ARG A 156 13.55 10.28 -5.90
N GLY A 157 14.46 10.34 -4.94
CA GLY A 157 14.27 11.12 -3.73
C GLY A 157 14.36 12.62 -4.00
N THR A 158 13.74 13.42 -3.13
CA THR A 158 13.69 14.87 -3.25
C THR A 158 14.97 15.48 -2.71
N VAL A 159 15.63 16.31 -3.54
CA VAL A 159 16.90 16.97 -3.18
C VAL A 159 16.85 18.44 -3.52
N ASP A 160 16.86 19.27 -2.50
CA ASP A 160 16.84 20.72 -2.62
C ASP A 160 18.22 21.34 -2.40
N THR A 161 18.42 22.53 -2.94
CA THR A 161 19.64 23.32 -2.71
C THR A 161 19.28 24.51 -1.85
N GLU A 162 19.84 24.57 -0.64
CA GLU A 162 19.72 25.74 0.24
C GLU A 162 21.04 26.51 0.27
N THR A 163 20.94 27.85 0.20
CA THR A 163 22.06 28.76 0.42
C THR A 163 21.83 29.50 1.73
N LYS A 164 22.62 29.17 2.76
CA LYS A 164 22.59 29.87 4.06
C LYS A 164 23.86 30.69 4.22
N GLY A 165 23.74 32.00 3.99
CA GLY A 165 24.88 32.92 3.94
C GLY A 165 25.79 32.61 2.75
N ASN A 166 27.06 32.26 3.02
CA ASN A 166 28.06 31.99 1.98
C ASN A 166 28.37 30.47 1.82
N LYS A 167 27.43 29.61 2.24
CA LYS A 167 27.55 28.15 2.22
C LYS A 167 26.37 27.55 1.47
N ASN A 168 26.66 26.69 0.49
CA ASN A 168 25.68 25.89 -0.23
C ASN A 168 25.50 24.54 0.46
N ARG A 169 24.25 24.05 0.48
CA ARG A 169 23.87 22.76 1.07
C ARG A 169 22.96 22.02 0.12
N LEU A 170 23.14 20.70 0.02
CA LEU A 170 22.12 19.82 -0.55
C LEU A 170 21.33 19.21 0.61
N ILE A 171 20.01 19.21 0.49
CA ILE A 171 19.11 18.65 1.49
C ILE A 171 18.27 17.59 0.85
N ILE A 172 18.34 16.40 1.42
CA ILE A 172 17.47 15.29 1.04
C ILE A 172 16.33 15.25 2.05
N SER A 173 15.11 15.50 1.57
CA SER A 173 13.88 15.50 2.37
C SER A 173 13.09 14.20 2.24
N GLU A 174 13.25 13.49 1.13
CA GLU A 174 12.52 12.25 0.82
C GLU A 174 13.45 11.26 0.13
N ILE A 175 13.24 9.97 0.39
CA ILE A 175 14.01 8.88 -0.24
C ILE A 175 13.07 7.93 -0.99
N PRO A 176 13.56 7.22 -2.02
CA PRO A 176 12.72 6.27 -2.74
C PRO A 176 12.19 5.15 -1.84
N TYR A 177 11.03 4.61 -2.21
CA TYR A 177 10.37 3.52 -1.50
C TYR A 177 11.26 2.27 -1.38
N LEU A 178 11.21 1.61 -0.20
CA LEU A 178 12.05 0.46 0.18
C LEU A 178 13.57 0.73 0.26
N VAL A 179 14.00 1.98 0.27
CA VAL A 179 15.40 2.34 0.54
C VAL A 179 15.58 2.59 2.03
N ASN A 180 16.59 1.94 2.63
CA ASN A 180 16.97 2.16 4.01
C ASN A 180 17.83 3.44 4.12
N LYS A 181 17.47 4.33 5.05
CA LYS A 181 18.11 5.65 5.20
C LYS A 181 19.59 5.54 5.59
N THR A 182 19.91 4.70 6.58
CA THR A 182 21.28 4.49 7.07
C THR A 182 22.21 3.99 5.96
N THR A 183 21.79 2.97 5.21
CA THR A 183 22.60 2.43 4.10
C THR A 183 22.82 3.45 2.97
N LEU A 184 21.85 4.35 2.76
CA LEU A 184 21.98 5.45 1.80
C LEU A 184 23.03 6.47 2.26
N ILE A 185 22.99 6.86 3.55
CA ILE A 185 23.97 7.78 4.15
C ILE A 185 25.37 7.17 4.11
N GLU A 186 25.52 5.89 4.46
CA GLU A 186 26.79 5.16 4.35
C GLU A 186 27.33 5.13 2.92
N SER A 187 26.46 4.92 1.93
CA SER A 187 26.83 4.94 0.52
C SER A 187 27.32 6.32 0.08
N ILE A 188 26.68 7.40 0.54
CA ILE A 188 27.13 8.77 0.27
C ILE A 188 28.48 9.05 0.96
N ALA A 189 28.65 8.64 2.22
CA ALA A 189 29.89 8.78 2.96
C ALA A 189 31.06 8.05 2.27
N LYS A 190 30.81 6.86 1.73
CA LYS A 190 31.78 6.10 0.93
C LYS A 190 32.21 6.86 -0.32
N LEU A 191 31.27 7.45 -1.07
CA LEU A 191 31.58 8.26 -2.26
C LEU A 191 32.41 9.51 -1.93
N ILE A 192 32.24 10.10 -0.74
CA ILE A 192 33.08 11.21 -0.25
C ILE A 192 34.50 10.70 0.02
N LYS A 193 34.65 9.57 0.74
CA LYS A 193 35.95 9.00 1.08
C LYS A 193 36.76 8.56 -0.14
N GLU A 194 36.10 8.02 -1.16
CA GLU A 194 36.72 7.59 -2.43
C GLU A 194 37.07 8.77 -3.36
N GLY A 195 36.70 10.00 -3.01
CA GLY A 195 36.98 11.18 -3.82
C GLY A 195 36.14 11.29 -5.10
N VAL A 196 35.08 10.47 -5.23
CA VAL A 196 34.09 10.56 -6.31
C VAL A 196 33.19 11.78 -6.09
N LEU A 197 32.73 11.97 -4.84
CA LEU A 197 31.97 13.15 -4.42
C LEU A 197 32.94 14.19 -3.83
N LYS A 198 33.53 15.01 -4.71
CA LYS A 198 34.47 16.07 -4.30
C LYS A 198 33.72 17.26 -3.72
N ASP A 199 34.45 18.13 -3.02
CA ASP A 199 33.93 19.40 -2.51
C ASP A 199 32.78 19.28 -1.50
N VAL A 200 32.70 18.15 -0.77
CA VAL A 200 31.83 17.99 0.38
C VAL A 200 32.63 18.16 1.66
N ARG A 201 32.12 19.01 2.56
CA ARG A 201 32.75 19.31 3.85
C ARG A 201 32.23 18.41 4.96
N ASP A 202 30.93 18.17 4.96
CA ASP A 202 30.26 17.45 6.04
C ASP A 202 28.97 16.79 5.54
N LEU A 203 28.57 15.72 6.21
CA LEU A 203 27.34 14.95 5.97
C LEU A 203 26.69 14.72 7.33
N ARG A 204 25.48 15.25 7.52
CA ARG A 204 24.73 15.16 8.78
C ARG A 204 23.32 14.65 8.54
N ASP A 205 22.84 13.83 9.46
CA ASP A 205 21.42 13.49 9.56
C ASP A 205 20.77 14.41 10.61
N GLU A 206 19.92 15.33 10.15
CA GLU A 206 19.12 16.25 10.97
C GLU A 206 17.65 15.81 11.02
N SER A 207 17.36 14.53 10.72
CA SER A 207 16.01 13.98 10.77
C SER A 207 15.47 13.99 12.20
N ASP A 208 14.20 14.37 12.35
CA ASP A 208 13.49 14.38 13.62
C ASP A 208 12.13 13.68 13.50
N ARG A 209 11.27 13.81 14.52
CA ARG A 209 9.91 13.24 14.50
C ARG A 209 8.97 13.94 13.50
N LYS A 210 9.33 15.13 13.00
CA LYS A 210 8.51 15.93 12.08
C LYS A 210 8.87 15.70 10.62
N GLY A 211 10.07 15.22 10.33
CA GLY A 211 10.45 14.88 8.97
C GLY A 211 11.90 14.46 8.82
N MET A 212 12.19 13.88 7.66
CA MET A 212 13.52 13.47 7.26
C MET A 212 14.30 14.66 6.71
N ARG A 213 15.56 14.80 7.14
CA ARG A 213 16.43 15.87 6.65
C ARG A 213 17.89 15.44 6.69
N ILE A 214 18.42 15.00 5.55
CA ILE A 214 19.85 14.69 5.41
C ILE A 214 20.54 15.90 4.77
N VAL A 215 21.53 16.46 5.45
CA VAL A 215 22.23 17.68 5.04
C VAL A 215 23.64 17.35 4.58
N ILE A 216 23.95 17.74 3.34
CA ILE A 216 25.27 17.65 2.74
C ILE A 216 25.83 19.06 2.61
N GLU A 217 26.83 19.41 3.43
CA GLU A 217 27.44 20.73 3.41
C GLU A 217 28.55 20.79 2.35
N LEU A 218 28.41 21.73 1.41
CA LEU A 218 29.32 21.84 0.29
C LEU A 218 30.45 22.87 0.53
N SER A 219 31.57 22.68 -0.17
CA SER A 219 32.65 23.65 -0.27
C SER A 219 32.21 24.88 -1.08
N LYS A 220 32.87 26.03 -0.88
CA LYS A 220 32.55 27.26 -1.62
C LYS A 220 32.68 27.13 -3.14
N LYS A 221 33.52 26.20 -3.61
CA LYS A 221 33.79 25.96 -5.04
C LYS A 221 32.92 24.85 -5.63
N ALA A 222 32.12 24.17 -4.80
CA ALA A 222 31.28 23.07 -5.23
C ALA A 222 30.23 23.55 -6.24
N GLN A 223 29.94 22.69 -7.22
CA GLN A 223 28.83 22.86 -8.15
C GLN A 223 27.67 21.95 -7.73
N PRO A 224 26.61 22.47 -7.07
CA PRO A 224 25.56 21.64 -6.46
C PRO A 224 24.85 20.72 -7.48
N VAL A 225 24.64 21.21 -8.70
CA VAL A 225 23.97 20.47 -9.79
C VAL A 225 24.75 19.21 -10.17
N ILE A 226 26.09 19.29 -10.27
CA ILE A 226 26.93 18.15 -10.62
C ILE A 226 26.92 17.12 -9.49
N LEU A 227 27.08 17.58 -8.24
CA LEU A 227 27.09 16.68 -7.07
C LEU A 227 25.74 15.97 -6.91
N LYS A 228 24.62 16.69 -7.07
CA LYS A 228 23.27 16.13 -7.09
C LYS A 228 23.14 15.01 -8.13
N ASN A 229 23.62 15.24 -9.35
CA ASN A 229 23.60 14.23 -10.42
C ASN A 229 24.49 13.00 -10.12
N ILE A 230 25.65 13.21 -9.49
CA ILE A 230 26.51 12.10 -9.05
C ILE A 230 25.81 11.26 -7.99
N ILE A 231 25.18 11.90 -6.99
CA ILE A 231 24.44 11.22 -5.93
C ILE A 231 23.32 10.37 -6.55
N PHE A 232 22.51 10.92 -7.45
CA PHE A 232 21.46 10.14 -8.12
C PHE A 232 21.99 8.95 -8.92
N LYS A 233 23.11 9.09 -9.63
CA LYS A 233 23.66 8.02 -10.47
C LYS A 233 24.42 6.94 -9.69
N ARG A 234 24.97 7.27 -8.52
CA ARG A 234 25.90 6.40 -7.78
C ARG A 234 25.35 5.91 -6.44
N THR A 235 24.16 6.34 -6.05
CA THR A 235 23.49 5.90 -4.81
C THR A 235 22.07 5.44 -5.09
N ARG A 236 21.43 4.82 -4.10
CA ARG A 236 20.02 4.42 -4.16
C ARG A 236 19.03 5.58 -4.00
N LEU A 237 19.50 6.84 -3.98
CA LEU A 237 18.62 8.01 -3.99
C LEU A 237 17.85 8.13 -5.32
N GLN A 238 18.32 7.46 -6.37
CA GLN A 238 17.50 7.11 -7.53
C GLN A 238 17.54 5.59 -7.69
N THR A 239 16.38 4.97 -7.83
CA THR A 239 16.27 3.51 -7.97
C THR A 239 15.15 3.14 -8.93
N THR A 240 15.13 1.88 -9.35
CA THR A 240 14.08 1.35 -10.22
C THR A 240 13.15 0.46 -9.38
N PHE A 241 11.86 0.77 -9.41
CA PHE A 241 10.81 -0.08 -8.88
C PHE A 241 10.16 -0.86 -10.04
N ASN A 242 10.32 -2.18 -10.03
CA ASN A 242 9.74 -3.04 -11.04
C ASN A 242 8.32 -3.45 -10.59
N ILE A 243 7.33 -3.15 -11.42
CA ILE A 243 5.94 -3.54 -11.25
C ILE A 243 5.72 -4.88 -11.95
N SER A 244 5.10 -5.80 -11.22
CA SER A 244 4.55 -7.05 -11.72
C SER A 244 3.25 -7.32 -10.97
N ASN A 245 2.13 -7.06 -11.62
CA ASN A 245 0.78 -7.25 -11.10
C ASN A 245 0.34 -8.72 -11.27
N LEU A 246 1.19 -9.63 -10.80
CA LEU A 246 0.87 -11.04 -10.75
C LEU A 246 -0.01 -11.30 -9.53
N VAL A 247 -1.24 -11.74 -9.78
CA VAL A 247 -2.24 -12.07 -8.76
C VAL A 247 -2.79 -13.47 -8.98
N LEU A 248 -3.50 -14.00 -7.98
CA LEU A 248 -4.22 -15.26 -8.10
C LEU A 248 -5.69 -14.97 -8.39
N ILE A 249 -6.17 -15.40 -9.55
CA ILE A 249 -7.58 -15.33 -9.95
C ILE A 249 -8.26 -16.69 -9.71
N ASN A 250 -9.57 -16.76 -9.99
CA ASN A 250 -10.36 -17.98 -9.87
C ASN A 250 -10.26 -18.60 -8.47
N GLU A 251 -10.59 -17.79 -7.44
CA GLU A 251 -10.56 -18.19 -6.02
C GLU A 251 -9.16 -18.69 -5.57
N GLY A 252 -8.11 -18.02 -6.03
CA GLY A 252 -6.74 -18.30 -5.57
C GLY A 252 -6.02 -19.43 -6.31
N ARG A 253 -6.60 -19.96 -7.40
CA ARG A 253 -6.09 -21.18 -8.05
C ARG A 253 -5.14 -20.93 -9.21
N GLN A 254 -5.26 -19.80 -9.89
CA GLN A 254 -4.51 -19.54 -11.12
C GLN A 254 -3.74 -18.23 -11.05
N PRO A 255 -2.40 -18.25 -11.21
CA PRO A 255 -1.61 -17.03 -11.33
C PRO A 255 -1.84 -16.38 -12.70
N LYS A 256 -2.18 -15.10 -12.71
CA LYS A 256 -2.34 -14.29 -13.92
C LYS A 256 -1.78 -12.89 -13.70
N ILE A 257 -1.11 -12.35 -14.71
CA ILE A 257 -0.71 -10.94 -14.74
C ILE A 257 -1.92 -10.16 -15.23
N LEU A 258 -2.35 -9.18 -14.45
CA LEU A 258 -3.50 -8.35 -14.76
C LEU A 258 -3.09 -6.90 -15.00
N ASN A 259 -3.75 -6.27 -15.97
CA ASN A 259 -3.68 -4.84 -16.19
C ASN A 259 -4.54 -4.08 -15.15
N LEU A 260 -4.55 -2.74 -15.18
CA LEU A 260 -5.26 -1.94 -14.19
C LEU A 260 -6.78 -2.17 -14.24
N LYS A 261 -7.36 -2.22 -15.44
CA LYS A 261 -8.80 -2.45 -15.64
C LYS A 261 -9.21 -3.81 -15.10
N GLU A 262 -8.49 -4.87 -15.49
CA GLU A 262 -8.76 -6.24 -15.04
C GLU A 262 -8.67 -6.36 -13.50
N LEU A 263 -7.71 -5.67 -12.85
CA LEU A 263 -7.63 -5.67 -11.38
C LEU A 263 -8.84 -5.01 -10.72
N ILE A 264 -9.36 -3.93 -11.30
CA ILE A 264 -10.55 -3.23 -10.82
C ILE A 264 -11.80 -4.10 -11.04
N GLU A 265 -11.90 -4.75 -12.21
CA GLU A 265 -13.00 -5.67 -12.53
C GLU A 265 -13.07 -6.84 -11.56
N GLU A 266 -11.95 -7.51 -11.29
CA GLU A 266 -11.88 -8.61 -10.30
C GLU A 266 -12.29 -8.14 -8.90
N TYR A 267 -11.92 -6.92 -8.52
CA TYR A 267 -12.36 -6.33 -7.26
C TYR A 267 -13.88 -6.09 -7.24
N ILE A 268 -14.44 -5.54 -8.32
CA ILE A 268 -15.88 -5.28 -8.45
C ILE A 268 -16.66 -6.60 -8.40
N GLU A 269 -16.20 -7.64 -9.12
CA GLU A 269 -16.83 -8.95 -9.14
C GLU A 269 -16.87 -9.58 -7.74
N HIS A 270 -15.75 -9.52 -7.02
CA HIS A 270 -15.69 -9.96 -5.62
C HIS A 270 -16.70 -9.20 -4.76
N ARG A 271 -16.72 -7.87 -4.85
CA ARG A 271 -17.65 -7.03 -4.06
C ARG A 271 -19.10 -7.32 -4.39
N LEU A 272 -19.43 -7.57 -5.64
CA LEU A 272 -20.77 -7.94 -6.08
C LEU A 272 -21.19 -9.27 -5.43
N LYS A 273 -20.35 -10.31 -5.47
CA LYS A 273 -20.60 -11.61 -4.80
C LYS A 273 -20.87 -11.43 -3.29
N ILE A 274 -20.07 -10.60 -2.62
CA ILE A 274 -20.25 -10.30 -1.19
C ILE A 274 -21.59 -9.60 -0.92
N ILE A 275 -21.96 -8.59 -1.72
CA ILE A 275 -23.22 -7.86 -1.56
C ILE A 275 -24.43 -8.77 -1.78
N TYR A 276 -24.38 -9.68 -2.76
CA TYR A 276 -25.43 -10.67 -2.98
C TYR A 276 -25.61 -11.59 -1.76
N LYS A 277 -24.53 -12.22 -1.27
CA LYS A 277 -24.58 -13.10 -0.10
C LYS A 277 -25.11 -12.37 1.14
N ARG A 278 -24.65 -11.14 1.39
CA ARG A 278 -25.14 -10.30 2.48
C ARG A 278 -26.64 -10.03 2.37
N THR A 279 -27.11 -9.70 1.17
CA THR A 279 -28.53 -9.41 0.91
C THR A 279 -29.39 -10.65 1.14
N GLU A 280 -28.93 -11.81 0.68
CA GLU A 280 -29.59 -13.10 0.93
C GLU A 280 -29.68 -13.43 2.42
N PHE A 281 -28.59 -13.20 3.18
CA PHE A 281 -28.57 -13.39 4.62
C PHE A 281 -29.60 -12.51 5.35
N HIS A 282 -29.67 -11.22 5.02
CA HIS A 282 -30.66 -10.32 5.60
C HIS A 282 -32.09 -10.71 5.21
N LEU A 283 -32.32 -11.13 3.96
CA LEU A 283 -33.62 -11.63 3.51
C LEU A 283 -34.07 -12.86 4.31
N LYS A 284 -33.15 -13.82 4.53
CA LYS A 284 -33.40 -15.01 5.36
C LYS A 284 -33.76 -14.65 6.80
N LYS A 285 -33.01 -13.75 7.43
CA LYS A 285 -33.30 -13.25 8.79
C LYS A 285 -34.66 -12.52 8.85
N ALA A 286 -34.95 -11.67 7.86
CA ALA A 286 -36.21 -10.93 7.80
C ALA A 286 -37.41 -11.88 7.64
N LYS A 287 -37.33 -12.87 6.74
CA LYS A 287 -38.38 -13.90 6.57
C LYS A 287 -38.60 -14.73 7.85
N ALA A 288 -37.53 -15.14 8.52
CA ALA A 288 -37.62 -15.88 9.78
C ALA A 288 -38.27 -15.04 10.89
N ARG A 289 -37.99 -13.73 10.93
CA ARG A 289 -38.63 -12.80 11.87
C ARG A 289 -40.10 -12.58 11.54
N LEU A 290 -40.44 -12.38 10.27
CA LEU A 290 -41.82 -12.23 9.79
C LEU A 290 -42.67 -13.42 10.22
N HIS A 291 -42.19 -14.64 9.94
CA HIS A 291 -42.89 -15.87 10.31
C HIS A 291 -43.18 -15.97 11.82
N LYS A 292 -42.21 -15.57 12.67
CA LYS A 292 -42.41 -15.52 14.13
C LYS A 292 -43.46 -14.48 14.53
N VAL A 293 -43.46 -13.31 13.89
CA VAL A 293 -44.41 -12.24 14.18
C VAL A 293 -45.83 -12.64 13.75
N GLU A 294 -45.98 -13.28 12.60
CA GLU A 294 -47.27 -13.83 12.15
C GLU A 294 -47.85 -14.82 13.16
N GLY A 295 -47.02 -15.74 13.67
CA GLY A 295 -47.44 -16.67 14.73
C GLY A 295 -47.88 -15.95 16.02
N LEU A 296 -47.15 -14.91 16.44
CA LEU A 296 -47.50 -14.12 17.61
C LEU A 296 -48.81 -13.33 17.42
N LEU A 297 -49.07 -12.81 16.22
CA LEU A 297 -50.33 -12.12 15.89
C LEU A 297 -51.52 -13.09 15.96
N ILE A 298 -51.36 -14.32 15.46
CA ILE A 298 -52.39 -15.35 15.57
C ILE A 298 -52.65 -15.70 17.04
N ALA A 299 -51.59 -15.87 17.85
CA ALA A 299 -51.72 -16.14 19.28
C ALA A 299 -52.43 -15.00 20.03
N LEU A 300 -52.06 -13.75 19.73
CA LEU A 300 -52.68 -12.57 20.33
C LEU A 300 -54.18 -12.47 19.99
N ASN A 301 -54.59 -12.84 18.78
CA ASN A 301 -56.00 -12.83 18.39
C ASN A 301 -56.84 -13.90 19.09
N ASN A 302 -56.23 -14.97 19.59
CA ASN A 302 -56.91 -16.06 20.29
C ASN A 302 -56.49 -16.14 21.77
N ILE A 303 -56.18 -14.98 22.38
CA ILE A 303 -55.54 -14.92 23.70
C ILE A 303 -56.42 -15.48 24.84
N ASP A 304 -57.74 -15.48 24.68
CA ASP A 304 -58.67 -16.03 25.67
C ASP A 304 -58.76 -17.57 25.63
N ASP A 305 -58.36 -18.18 24.51
CA ASP A 305 -58.42 -19.63 24.27
C ASP A 305 -57.06 -20.35 24.45
N ILE A 306 -55.99 -19.59 24.73
CA ILE A 306 -54.61 -20.05 24.93
C ILE A 306 -54.21 -19.90 26.40
#